data_AF-A0A432G2I5-F1
#
_entry.id   AF-A0A432G2I5-F1
#
_cell.length_a   1.000
_cell.length_b   1.000
_cell.length_c   1.000
_cell.angle_alpha   90.00
_cell.angle_beta   90.00
_cell.angle_gamma   90.00
#
_symmetry.space_group_name_H-M   'P 1'
#
loop_
_entity.id
_entity.type
_entity.pdbx_description
1 polymer ?
#
loop_
_entity_poly.entity_id
_entity_poly.type
_entity_poly.pdbx_seq_one_letter_code
_entity_poly.pdbx_strand_id
1 'polypeptide(L)' 'MNASELRALPVNELEAKKYDLKEEYLRLRCGHVSRQLADVNLIKKARRNIARLNTVLTEKLAKQ' A
#
# COMPACT_ATOMS: atom_id res chain seq x y z
N MET A 1 0.28 8.64 -3.64
CA MET A 1 0.83 8.34 -2.30
C MET A 1 2.15 9.08 -2.14
N ASN A 2 2.09 10.31 -1.63
CA ASN A 2 3.26 11.07 -1.23
C ASN A 2 3.65 10.65 0.19
N ALA A 3 4.96 10.49 0.43
CA ALA A 3 5.48 10.02 1.72
C ALA A 3 5.21 11.01 2.87
N SER A 4 5.05 12.30 2.56
CA SER A 4 4.78 13.34 3.56
C SER A 4 3.39 13.21 4.20
N GLU A 5 2.35 12.87 3.41
CA GLU A 5 1.00 12.66 3.93
C GLU A 5 0.90 11.38 4.78
N LEU A 6 1.66 10.34 4.42
CA LEU A 6 1.71 9.09 5.18
C LEU A 6 2.38 9.26 6.55
N ARG A 7 3.34 10.18 6.69
CA ARG A 7 4.00 10.45 7.97
C ARG A 7 3.11 11.24 8.95
N ALA A 8 2.20 12.06 8.44
CA ALA A 8 1.28 12.86 9.26
C ALA A 8 0.15 12.03 9.91
N LEU A 9 -0.21 10.88 9.33
CA LEU A 9 -1.32 10.03 9.81
C LEU A 9 -0.94 9.20 11.05
N PRO A 10 -1.85 8.97 12.01
CA PRO A 10 -1.61 8.13 13.19
C PRO A 10 -1.34 6.66 12.81
N VAL A 11 -0.62 5.94 13.67
CA VAL A 11 -0.21 4.54 13.45
C VAL A 11 -1.42 3.63 13.18
N ASN A 12 -2.52 3.86 13.90
CA ASN A 12 -3.75 3.06 13.76
C ASN A 12 -4.40 3.20 12.37
N GLU A 13 -4.44 4.41 11.82
CA GLU A 13 -4.95 4.64 10.45
C GLU A 13 -3.99 4.10 9.38
N LEU A 14 -2.69 4.08 9.66
CA LEU A 14 -1.71 3.47 8.76
C LEU A 14 -1.90 1.95 8.68
N GLU A 15 -2.21 1.28 9.79
CA GLU A 15 -2.51 -0.15 9.77
C GLU A 15 -3.82 -0.47 9.04
N ALA A 16 -4.87 0.34 9.24
CA ALA A 16 -6.12 0.19 8.47
C ALA A 16 -5.87 0.34 6.96
N LYS A 17 -5.17 1.41 6.54
CA LYS A 17 -4.80 1.63 5.13
C LYS A 17 -3.92 0.52 4.56
N LYS A 18 -3.11 -0.14 5.39
CA LYS A 18 -2.30 -1.29 4.97
C LYS A 18 -3.17 -2.46 4.54
N TYR A 19 -4.26 -2.68 5.28
CA TYR A 19 -5.18 -3.78 5.02
C TYR A 19 -5.96 -3.54 3.72
N ASP A 20 -6.54 -2.35 3.56
CA ASP A 20 -7.20 -1.91 2.32
C ASP A 20 -6.29 -2.05 1.09
N LEU A 21 -5.06 -1.54 1.17
CA LEU A 21 -4.11 -1.62 0.05
C LEU A 21 -3.70 -3.06 -0.29
N LYS A 22 -3.67 -3.96 0.69
CA LYS A 22 -3.42 -5.40 0.46
C LYS A 22 -4.60 -6.07 -0.24
N GLU A 23 -5.82 -5.72 0.14
CA GLU A 23 -7.03 -6.23 -0.52
C GLU A 23 -7.10 -5.73 -1.97
N GLU A 24 -6.86 -4.44 -2.20
CA GLU A 24 -6.80 -3.85 -3.54
C GLU A 24 -5.70 -4.54 -4.39
N TYR A 25 -4.52 -4.77 -3.81
CA TYR A 25 -3.44 -5.50 -4.49
C TYR A 25 -3.85 -6.94 -4.86
N LEU A 26 -4.61 -7.62 -4.00
CA LEU A 26 -5.11 -8.96 -4.27
C LEU A 26 -6.11 -8.95 -5.43
N ARG A 27 -7.08 -8.01 -5.41
CA ARG A 27 -8.04 -7.82 -6.50
C ARG A 27 -7.34 -7.54 -7.84
N LEU A 28 -6.33 -6.66 -7.83
CA LEU A 28 -5.51 -6.36 -9.00
C LEU A 28 -4.70 -7.59 -9.46
N ARG A 29 -4.20 -8.43 -8.56
CA ARG A 29 -3.53 -9.67 -8.99
C ARG A 29 -4.50 -10.66 -9.61
N CYS A 30 -5.68 -10.85 -9.01
CA CYS A 30 -6.70 -11.76 -9.51
C CYS A 30 -7.15 -11.35 -10.91
N GLY A 31 -7.43 -10.06 -11.16
CA GLY A 31 -7.83 -9.61 -12.49
C GLY A 31 -6.71 -9.72 -13.53
N HIS A 32 -5.44 -9.62 -13.13
CA HIS A 32 -4.31 -9.88 -14.05
C HIS A 32 -4.27 -11.34 -14.46
N VAL A 33 -4.45 -12.27 -13.52
CA VAL A 33 -4.52 -13.71 -13.83
C VAL A 33 -5.67 -14.01 -14.78
N SER A 34 -6.83 -13.37 -14.57
CA SER A 34 -7.99 -13.47 -15.47
C SER A 34 -7.81 -12.80 -16.85
N ARG A 35 -6.65 -12.19 -17.14
CA ARG A 35 -6.34 -11.46 -18.40
C ARG A 35 -7.30 -10.31 -18.76
N GLN A 36 -8.16 -9.89 -17.84
CA GLN A 36 -9.11 -8.78 -18.03
C GLN A 36 -8.53 -7.42 -17.59
N LEU A 37 -7.30 -7.40 -17.09
CA LEU A 37 -6.70 -6.19 -16.53
C LEU A 37 -5.95 -5.40 -17.60
N ALA A 38 -6.46 -4.20 -17.89
CA ALA A 38 -5.91 -3.30 -18.89
C ALA A 38 -4.51 -2.75 -18.51
N ASP A 39 -4.22 -2.59 -17.21
CA ASP A 39 -3.04 -1.87 -16.73
C ASP A 39 -2.27 -2.63 -15.64
N VAL A 40 -1.24 -3.38 -16.05
CA VAL A 40 -0.33 -4.12 -15.16
C VAL A 40 0.49 -3.17 -14.27
N ASN A 41 0.62 -1.90 -14.67
CA ASN A 41 1.32 -0.86 -13.91
C ASN A 41 0.68 -0.57 -12.55
N LEU A 42 -0.63 -0.77 -12.42
CA LEU A 42 -1.35 -0.55 -11.15
C LEU A 42 -0.88 -1.52 -10.05
N ILE A 43 -0.56 -2.77 -10.41
CA ILE A 43 -0.02 -3.78 -9.48
C ILE A 43 1.34 -3.33 -8.93
N LYS A 44 2.20 -2.79 -9.80
CA LYS A 44 3.51 -2.27 -9.43
C LYS A 44 3.38 -1.04 -8.53
N LYS A 45 2.40 -0.16 -8.82
CA LYS A 45 2.10 1.04 -8.03
C LYS A 45 1.57 0.67 -6.64
N ALA A 46 0.60 -0.24 -6.56
CA ALA A 46 0.06 -0.75 -5.30
C ALA A 46 1.15 -1.40 -4.43
N ARG A 47 2.01 -2.25 -5.01
CA ARG A 47 3.15 -2.85 -4.31
C ARG A 47 4.09 -1.80 -3.72
N ARG A 48 4.43 -0.76 -4.49
CA ARG A 48 5.29 0.35 -4.02
C ARG A 48 4.62 1.15 -2.91
N ASN A 49 3.30 1.35 -2.98
CA ASN A 49 2.56 2.04 -1.93
C ASN A 49 2.58 1.25 -0.61
N ILE A 50 2.35 -0.07 -0.66
CA ILE A 50 2.46 -0.95 0.51
C ILE A 50 3.86 -0.90 1.13
N ALA A 51 4.91 -0.93 0.30
CA ALA A 51 6.29 -0.83 0.78
C ALA A 51 6.55 0.49 1.51
N ARG A 52 6.13 1.63 0.93
CA ARG A 52 6.26 2.95 1.56
C ARG A 52 5.54 3.02 2.91
N LEU A 53 4.34 2.44 2.98
CA LEU A 53 3.54 2.41 4.21
C LEU A 53 4.24 1.60 5.31
N ASN A 54 4.79 0.42 4.97
CA ASN A 54 5.57 -0.39 5.91
C ASN A 54 6.83 0.35 6.39
N THR A 55 7.54 1.04 5.49
CA THR A 55 8.72 1.85 5.87
C THR A 55 8.34 2.92 6.89
N VAL A 56 7.27 3.70 6.63
CA VAL A 56 6.82 4.74 7.57
C VAL A 56 6.39 4.14 8.92
N LEU A 57 5.75 2.97 8.91
CA LEU A 57 5.38 2.25 10.14
C LEU A 57 6.64 1.89 10.96
N THR A 58 7.66 1.33 10.29
CA THR A 58 8.95 1.01 10.92
C THR A 58 9.67 2.27 11.42
N GLU A 59 9.67 3.35 10.65
CA GLU A 59 10.26 4.64 11.08
C GLU A 59 9.56 5.18 12.34
N LYS A 60 8.22 5.03 12.46
CA LYS A 60 7.50 5.45 13.66
C LYS A 60 7.80 4.57 14.87
N LEU A 61 7.86 3.26 14.67
CA LEU A 61 8.20 2.31 15.74
C LEU A 61 9.64 2.48 16.23
N ALA A 62 10.58 2.83 15.35
CA ALA A 62 11.98 3.06 15.70
C ALA A 62 12.25 4.42 16.37
N LYS A 63 11.29 5.37 16.26
CA LYS A 63 11.38 6.71 16.85
C LYS A 63 10.59 6.85 18.15
N GLN A 64 9.85 5.81 18.52
CA GLN A 64 9.16 5.62 19.79
C GLN A 64 10.10 4.94 20.77
#